data_AF-Q5XPS4-F1
#
_entry.id   AF-Q5XPS4-F1
#
_cell.length_a   1.000
_cell.length_b   1.000
_cell.length_c   1.000
_cell.angle_alpha   90.00
_cell.angle_beta   90.00
_cell.angle_gamma   90.00
#
_symmetry.space_group_name_H-M   'P 1'
#
loop_
_entity.id
_entity.type
_entity.pdbx_description
1 polymer ?
#
loop_
_entity_poly.entity_id
_entity_poly.type
_entity_poly.pdbx_seq_one_letter_code
_entity_poly.pdbx_strand_id
1 'polypeptide(L)' 'MWPGQAMSLKVEKVLHVEKSKYQDVLVFKSTDYGNVLVLDDCIQCTERDEFSYQEMIAHLALNSHPNPKKALVIGGGDGG' A
#
# COMPACT_ATOMS: atom_id res chain seq x y z
N MET A 1 9.74 4.60 -13.87
CA MET A 1 9.78 3.12 -13.96
C MET A 1 8.94 2.58 -15.13
N TRP A 2 7.86 3.26 -15.55
CA TRP A 2 6.92 2.77 -16.59
C TRP A 2 6.71 3.83 -17.70
N PRO A 3 7.59 3.92 -18.72
CA PRO A 3 7.42 4.92 -19.78
C PRO A 3 6.19 4.61 -20.66
N GLY A 4 5.41 5.64 -20.98
CA GLY A 4 4.25 5.55 -21.88
C GLY A 4 2.96 4.99 -21.27
N GLN A 5 2.93 4.73 -19.96
CA GLN A 5 1.78 4.13 -19.27
C GLN A 5 1.50 4.83 -17.93
N ALA A 6 0.23 4.88 -17.54
CA ALA A 6 -0.22 5.38 -16.25
C ALA A 6 -1.48 4.64 -15.79
N MET A 7 -1.63 4.50 -14.47
CA MET A 7 -2.89 4.14 -13.83
C MET A 7 -3.45 5.39 -13.15
N SER A 8 -4.75 5.64 -13.28
CA SER A 8 -5.39 6.80 -12.67
C SER A 8 -6.60 6.39 -11.85
N LEU A 9 -6.72 6.97 -10.66
CA LEU A 9 -7.89 6.84 -9.80
C LEU A 9 -8.54 8.21 -9.67
N LYS A 10 -9.88 8.25 -9.71
CA LYS A 10 -10.61 9.49 -9.52
C LYS A 10 -10.61 9.85 -8.04
N VAL A 11 -10.10 11.04 -7.72
CA VAL A 11 -10.03 11.57 -6.36
C VAL A 11 -11.39 12.14 -5.95
N GLU A 12 -11.92 11.68 -4.82
CA GLU A 12 -13.08 12.28 -4.15
C GLU A 12 -12.61 13.44 -3.26
N LYS A 13 -11.60 13.19 -2.41
CA LYS A 13 -11.09 14.18 -1.45
C LYS A 13 -9.64 13.89 -1.07
N VAL A 14 -8.79 14.91 -1.07
CA VAL A 14 -7.43 14.81 -0.48
C VAL A 14 -7.54 14.84 1.05
N LEU A 15 -6.89 13.88 1.71
CA LEU A 15 -6.94 13.71 3.16
C LEU A 15 -5.66 14.20 3.86
N HIS A 16 -4.50 13.97 3.25
CA HIS A 16 -3.20 14.38 3.78
C HIS A 16 -2.18 14.60 2.67
N VAL A 17 -1.31 15.59 2.82
CA VAL A 17 -0.16 15.82 1.93
C VAL A 17 1.02 16.27 2.78
N GLU A 18 2.15 15.60 2.64
CA GLU A 18 3.36 15.89 3.41
C GLU A 18 4.62 15.53 2.64
N LYS A 19 5.66 16.35 2.78
CA LYS A 19 7.02 15.95 2.42
C LYS A 19 7.75 15.55 3.70
N SER A 20 7.97 14.25 3.86
CA SER A 20 8.72 13.72 5.02
C SER A 20 10.23 13.91 4.83
N LYS A 21 11.03 13.45 5.80
CA LYS A 21 12.48 13.37 5.65
C LYS A 21 12.92 12.47 4.48
N TYR A 22 12.10 11.51 4.08
CA TYR A 22 12.50 10.43 3.17
C TYR A 22 11.79 10.43 1.83
N GLN A 23 10.53 10.88 1.79
CA GLN A 23 9.64 10.74 0.63
C GLN A 23 8.45 11.69 0.72
N ASP A 24 7.82 11.95 -0.42
CA ASP A 24 6.55 12.64 -0.52
C ASP A 24 5.40 11.67 -0.19
N VAL A 25 4.50 12.10 0.68
CA VAL A 25 3.37 11.32 1.21
C VAL A 25 2.07 11.99 0.80
N LEU A 26 1.19 11.24 0.15
CA LEU A 26 -0.16 11.66 -0.20
C LEU A 26 -1.15 10.60 0.27
N VAL A 27 -2.18 11.03 0.98
CA VAL A 27 -3.35 10.21 1.30
C VAL A 27 -4.59 10.89 0.72
N PHE A 28 -5.37 10.15 -0.05
CA PHE A 28 -6.63 10.64 -0.59
C PHE A 28 -7.71 9.57 -0.57
N LYS A 29 -8.96 10.01 -0.49
CA LYS A 29 -10.13 9.16 -0.72
C LYS A 29 -10.43 9.14 -2.20
N SER A 30 -10.46 7.96 -2.81
CA SER A 30 -10.91 7.75 -4.19
C SER A 30 -12.41 7.47 -4.25
N THR A 31 -13.02 7.62 -5.43
CA THR A 31 -14.44 7.31 -5.61
C THR A 31 -14.76 5.82 -5.52
N ASP A 32 -13.84 4.94 -5.94
CA ASP A 32 -14.13 3.53 -6.18
C ASP A 32 -13.15 2.54 -5.50
N TYR A 33 -12.09 3.03 -4.85
CA TYR A 33 -11.01 2.24 -4.23
C TYR A 33 -10.81 2.54 -2.73
N GLY A 34 -11.70 3.33 -2.11
CA GLY A 34 -11.55 3.77 -0.72
C GLY A 34 -10.40 4.75 -0.54
N ASN A 35 -9.79 4.75 0.65
CA ASN A 35 -8.58 5.51 0.94
C ASN A 35 -7.36 4.90 0.23
N VAL A 36 -6.49 5.77 -0.25
CA VAL A 36 -5.30 5.41 -1.04
C VAL A 36 -4.07 6.07 -0.41
N LEU A 37 -3.05 5.26 -0.12
CA LEU A 37 -1.73 5.72 0.29
C LEU A 37 -0.80 5.78 -0.92
N VAL A 38 -0.17 6.93 -1.12
CA VAL A 38 0.81 7.17 -2.19
C VAL A 38 2.11 7.66 -1.57
N LEU A 39 3.22 7.07 -1.99
CA LEU A 39 4.58 7.47 -1.63
C LEU A 39 5.39 7.71 -2.90
N ASP A 40 6.03 8.88 -3.01
CA ASP A 40 6.80 9.32 -4.20
C ASP A 40 6.04 9.04 -5.51
N ASP A 41 4.80 9.51 -5.58
CA ASP A 41 3.86 9.37 -6.71
C ASP A 41 3.48 7.92 -7.09
N CYS A 42 3.86 6.93 -6.27
CA CYS A 42 3.51 5.52 -6.46
C CYS A 42 2.44 5.07 -5.44
N ILE A 43 1.34 4.50 -5.92
CA ILE A 43 0.31 3.87 -5.07
C ILE A 43 0.96 2.71 -4.30
N GLN A 44 0.84 2.75 -2.97
CA GLN A 44 1.34 1.69 -2.08
C GLN A 44 0.25 0.69 -1.73
N CYS A 45 -0.94 1.18 -1.37
CA CYS A 45 -2.10 0.35 -1.09
C CYS A 45 -3.41 1.14 -1.32
N THR A 46 -4.49 0.39 -1.55
CA THR A 46 -5.86 0.89 -1.51
C THR A 46 -6.70 -0.01 -0.61
N GLU A 47 -7.65 0.56 0.14
CA GLU A 47 -8.54 -0.23 1.01
C GLU A 47 -9.31 -1.32 0.23
N ARG A 48 -9.52 -1.13 -1.08
CA ARG A 48 -10.29 -2.07 -1.90
C ARG A 48 -9.53 -3.36 -2.21
N ASP A 49 -8.22 -3.33 -2.35
CA ASP A 49 -7.45 -4.44 -2.91
C ASP A 49 -6.18 -4.81 -2.14
N GLU A 50 -5.84 -4.09 -1.06
CA GLU A 50 -4.65 -4.36 -0.25
C GLU A 50 -4.57 -5.80 0.26
N PHE A 51 -5.71 -6.42 0.58
CA PHE A 51 -5.80 -7.80 1.05
C PHE A 51 -5.15 -8.78 0.08
N SER A 52 -5.26 -8.52 -1.24
CA SER A 52 -4.72 -9.41 -2.26
C SER A 52 -3.19 -9.49 -2.19
N TYR A 53 -2.53 -8.40 -1.82
CA TYR A 53 -1.09 -8.36 -1.60
C TYR A 53 -0.73 -8.82 -0.19
N GLN A 54 -1.34 -8.22 0.84
CA GLN A 54 -1.03 -8.45 2.26
C GLN A 54 -1.25 -9.91 2.67
N GLU A 55 -2.39 -10.50 2.33
CA GLU A 55 -2.67 -11.90 2.65
C GLU A 55 -1.70 -12.83 1.91
N MET A 56 -1.41 -12.56 0.63
CA MET A 56 -0.54 -13.43 -0.15
C MET A 56 0.91 -13.36 0.33
N ILE A 57 1.44 -12.17 0.61
CA ILE A 57 2.82 -12.03 1.08
C ILE A 57 3.00 -12.61 2.50
N ALA A 58 1.97 -12.54 3.35
CA ALA A 58 2.01 -13.09 4.70
C ALA A 58 1.71 -14.59 4.75
N HIS A 59 0.54 -15.00 4.27
CA HIS A 59 0.00 -16.35 4.48
C HIS A 59 0.72 -17.41 3.68
N LEU A 60 1.30 -17.10 2.50
CA LEU A 60 2.10 -18.08 1.78
C LEU A 60 3.28 -18.58 2.64
N ALA A 61 4.02 -17.66 3.26
CA ALA A 61 5.16 -18.00 4.11
C ALA A 61 4.70 -18.64 5.43
N LEU A 62 3.70 -18.04 6.10
CA LEU A 62 3.22 -18.51 7.41
C LEU A 62 2.59 -19.90 7.34
N ASN A 63 1.84 -20.22 6.28
CA ASN A 63 1.19 -21.52 6.12
C ASN A 63 2.14 -22.60 5.56
N SER A 64 3.32 -22.22 5.07
CA SER A 64 4.35 -23.17 4.63
C SER A 64 5.28 -23.60 5.77
N HIS A 65 5.25 -22.90 6.91
CA HIS A 65 6.05 -23.22 8.08
C HIS A 65 5.18 -23.91 9.17
N PRO A 66 5.58 -25.05 9.75
CA PRO A 66 4.70 -25.84 10.62
C PRO A 66 4.33 -25.18 11.95
N ASN A 67 5.15 -24.28 12.48
CA ASN A 67 4.89 -23.57 13.75
C ASN A 67 5.71 -22.27 13.89
N PRO A 68 5.43 -21.22 13.10
CA PRO A 68 6.23 -19.99 13.14
C PRO A 68 6.11 -19.31 14.52
N LYS A 69 7.24 -18.86 15.09
CA LYS A 69 7.29 -18.21 16.43
C LYS A 69 7.91 -16.82 16.43
N LYS A 70 8.75 -16.53 15.45
CA LYS A 70 9.40 -15.22 15.26
C LYS A 70 9.34 -14.89 13.78
N ALA A 71 8.87 -13.70 13.47
CA ALA A 71 8.81 -13.16 12.12
C ALA A 71 9.47 -11.77 12.10
N LEU A 72 10.09 -11.43 10.98
CA LEU A 72 10.64 -10.11 10.72
C LEU A 72 9.92 -9.54 9.49
N VAL A 73 9.31 -8.37 9.67
CA VAL A 73 8.74 -7.57 8.57
C VAL A 73 9.66 -6.37 8.37
N ILE A 74 10.07 -6.14 7.12
CA ILE A 74 10.89 -4.99 6.73
C ILE A 74 10.04 -4.14 5.79
N GLY A 75 9.90 -2.85 6.10
CA GLY A 75 8.88 -2.01 5.48
C GLY A 75 7.55 -2.18 6.21
N GLY A 76 6.45 -2.32 5.47
CA GLY A 76 5.10 -2.48 6.03
C GLY A 76 4.57 -1.19 6.68
N GLY A 77 4.73 -0.05 6.01
CA GLY A 77 4.40 1.27 6.56
C GLY A 77 2.91 1.48 6.85
N ASP A 78 2.05 0.74 6.17
CA ASP A 78 0.58 0.70 6.33
C ASP A 78 0.13 -0.26 7.44
N GLY A 79 0.92 -1.28 7.75
CA GLY A 79 0.71 -2.20 8.87
C GLY A 79 -0.37 -3.26 8.66
N GLY A 80 -0.75 -3.56 7.41
CA GLY A 80 -1.60 -4.71 7.08
C GLY A 80 -0.99 -6.08 7.37
#